data_AF-A0A8T5RYH3-F1
#
_entry.id   AF-A0A8T5RYH3-F1
#
_cell.length_a   1.000
_cell.length_b   1.000
_cell.length_c   1.000
_cell.angle_alpha   90.00
_cell.angle_beta   90.00
_cell.angle_gamma   90.00
#
_symmetry.space_group_name_H-M   'P 1'
#
loop_
_entity.id
_entity.type
_entity.pdbx_description
1 polymer ?
#
loop_
_entity_poly.entity_id
_entity_poly.type
_entity_poly.pdbx_seq_one_letter_code
_entity_poly.pdbx_strand_id
1 'polypeptide(L)'
;MLEQAFYPLTGTLRESLLIIEWVMVFFFLELAFLLYMRVKNKKTKLSNFIEKACFLFLLAYSSMWVFYIFGDYYMETQFSRLVVFNIGYILRMILGVIFIHEIEKFHVLIRKYLFSKIFLVFTVFSVILFLTAIE
;
A
#
# COMPACT_ATOMS: atom_id res chain seq x y z
N MET A 1 -25.05 -26.17 -0.67
CA MET A 1 -24.80 -25.22 0.45
C MET A 1 -23.33 -24.82 0.44
N LEU A 2 -22.90 -24.09 -0.58
CA LEU A 2 -21.49 -23.72 -0.76
C LEU A 2 -21.45 -22.34 -1.43
N GLU A 3 -21.96 -21.32 -0.75
CA GLU A 3 -21.94 -19.95 -1.28
C GLU A 3 -22.19 -18.93 -0.17
N GLN A 4 -21.17 -18.75 0.68
CA GLN A 4 -20.96 -17.52 1.44
C GLN A 4 -19.56 -17.59 2.02
N ALA A 5 -18.55 -17.42 1.15
CA ALA A 5 -17.25 -17.01 1.63
C ALA A 5 -17.41 -15.58 2.16
N PHE A 6 -17.70 -15.48 3.46
CA PHE A 6 -17.56 -14.27 4.27
C PHE A 6 -16.20 -13.63 3.96
N TYR A 7 -16.16 -12.33 3.62
CA TYR A 7 -15.14 -11.31 3.93
C TYR A 7 -15.21 -10.09 2.97
N PRO A 8 -15.02 -8.84 3.47
CA PRO A 8 -15.68 -8.33 4.68
C PRO A 8 -16.36 -6.96 4.50
N LEU A 9 -17.59 -6.90 4.99
CA LEU A 9 -18.24 -5.82 5.75
C LEU A 9 -19.73 -5.99 5.51
N THR A 10 -20.27 -7.11 5.97
CA THR A 10 -21.71 -7.35 6.00
C THR A 10 -22.22 -6.95 7.38
N GLY A 11 -23.29 -6.15 7.42
CA GLY A 11 -23.89 -5.69 8.68
C GLY A 11 -24.17 -4.19 8.71
N THR A 12 -24.85 -3.76 9.77
CA THR A 12 -25.37 -2.39 9.95
C THR A 12 -24.29 -1.31 10.06
N LEU A 13 -23.05 -1.69 10.39
CA LEU A 13 -21.92 -0.76 10.53
C LEU A 13 -21.13 -0.54 9.23
N ARG A 14 -21.51 -1.21 8.14
CA ARG A 14 -20.78 -1.17 6.87
C ARG A 14 -20.58 0.26 6.35
N GLU A 15 -21.63 1.08 6.33
CA GLU A 15 -21.55 2.46 5.83
C GLU A 15 -20.72 3.35 6.75
N SER A 16 -20.86 3.21 8.07
CA SER A 16 -20.05 3.95 9.03
C SER A 16 -18.56 3.64 8.90
N LEU A 17 -18.22 2.36 8.69
CA LEU A 17 -16.84 1.94 8.49
C LEU A 17 -16.26 2.49 7.18
N LEU A 18 -17.03 2.51 6.10
CA LEU A 18 -16.61 3.13 4.83
C LEU A 18 -16.21 4.60 5.01
N ILE A 19 -17.02 5.35 5.76
CA ILE A 19 -16.75 6.76 6.04
C ILE A 19 -15.44 6.90 6.83
N ILE A 20 -15.24 6.09 7.86
CA ILE A 20 -14.01 6.10 8.67
C ILE A 20 -12.79 5.76 7.81
N GLU A 21 -12.88 4.75 6.95
CA GLU A 21 -11.80 4.34 6.04
C GLU A 21 -11.44 5.45 5.06
N TRP A 22 -12.42 6.13 4.46
CA TRP A 22 -12.17 7.30 3.61
C TRP A 22 -11.52 8.44 4.38
N VAL A 23 -12.02 8.76 5.59
CA VAL A 23 -11.43 9.79 6.45
C VAL A 23 -9.97 9.47 6.77
N MET A 24 -9.65 8.21 7.06
CA MET A 24 -8.27 7.74 7.28
C MET A 24 -7.41 7.91 6.03
N VAL A 25 -7.92 7.54 4.84
CA VAL A 25 -7.23 7.75 3.55
C VAL A 25 -6.92 9.23 3.33
N PHE A 26 -7.90 10.11 3.55
CA PHE A 26 -7.72 11.55 3.40
C PHE A 26 -6.66 12.09 4.36
N PHE A 27 -6.70 11.71 5.64
CA PHE A 27 -5.69 12.13 6.61
C PHE A 27 -4.29 11.67 6.25
N PHE A 28 -4.12 10.41 5.81
CA PHE A 28 -2.80 9.93 5.41
C PHE A 28 -2.27 10.63 4.14
N LEU A 29 -3.14 10.93 3.17
CA LEU A 29 -2.77 11.70 1.99
C LEU A 29 -2.36 13.13 2.36
N GLU A 30 -3.12 13.78 3.24
CA GLU A 30 -2.81 15.14 3.70
C GLU A 30 -1.46 15.18 4.44
N LEU A 31 -1.23 14.23 5.37
CA LEU A 31 0.06 14.10 6.06
C LEU A 31 1.21 13.83 5.09
N ALA A 32 0.99 12.96 4.09
CA ALA A 32 1.98 12.68 3.06
C ALA A 32 2.32 13.96 2.26
N PHE A 33 1.30 14.74 1.89
CA PHE A 33 1.48 16.00 1.16
C PHE A 33 2.22 17.06 1.99
N LEU A 34 1.85 17.24 3.26
CA LEU A 34 2.52 18.18 4.17
C LEU A 34 4.00 17.80 4.37
N LEU A 35 4.29 16.51 4.55
CA LEU A 35 5.67 16.01 4.66
C LEU A 35 6.45 16.21 3.35
N TYR A 36 5.82 15.94 2.21
CA TYR A 36 6.43 16.19 0.90
C TYR A 36 6.81 17.66 0.71
N MET A 37 5.90 18.59 1.04
CA MET A 37 6.16 20.03 0.94
C MET A 37 7.30 20.47 1.88
N ARG A 38 7.34 19.93 3.10
CA ARG A 38 8.43 20.19 4.06
C ARG A 38 9.78 19.68 3.55
N VAL A 39 9.82 18.45 3.04
CA VAL A 39 11.01 17.80 2.46
C VAL A 39 11.54 18.60 1.26
N LYS A 40 10.64 19.05 0.38
CA LYS A 40 10.98 19.84 -0.81
C LYS A 40 11.65 21.18 -0.45
N ASN A 41 11.25 21.78 0.67
CA ASN A 41 11.74 23.09 1.10
C ASN A 41 13.02 23.03 1.96
N LYS A 42 13.43 21.86 2.47
CA LYS A 42 14.65 21.70 3.28
C LYS A 42 15.89 21.38 2.43
N LYS A 43 16.96 22.17 2.59
CA LYS A 43 18.27 21.96 1.92
C LYS A 43 19.18 20.92 2.61
N THR A 44 18.93 20.57 3.87
CA THR A 44 19.79 19.65 4.65
C THR A 44 19.53 18.18 4.30
N LYS A 45 20.59 17.40 4.04
CA LYS A 45 20.51 16.05 3.45
C LYS A 45 20.01 14.93 4.38
N LEU A 46 20.30 14.98 5.69
CA LEU A 46 20.08 13.82 6.58
C LEU A 46 18.66 13.73 7.18
N SER A 47 18.12 14.82 7.77
CA SER A 47 16.73 14.83 8.29
C SER A 47 15.71 14.60 7.17
N ASN A 48 16.10 14.94 5.93
CA ASN A 48 15.30 14.73 4.74
C ASN A 48 15.02 13.26 4.45
N PHE A 49 15.87 12.33 4.91
CA PHE A 49 15.75 10.94 4.52
C PHE A 49 14.59 10.22 5.20
N ILE A 50 14.51 10.32 6.53
CA ILE A 50 13.41 9.73 7.31
C ILE A 50 12.08 10.37 6.87
N GLU A 51 12.06 11.70 6.72
CA GLU A 51 10.87 12.41 6.23
C GLU A 51 10.48 11.95 4.81
N LYS A 52 11.45 11.64 3.93
CA LYS A 52 11.18 11.06 2.60
C LYS A 52 10.57 9.67 2.68
N ALA A 53 11.14 8.81 3.52
CA ALA A 53 10.64 7.46 3.73
C ALA A 53 9.23 7.49 4.33
N CYS A 54 8.97 8.37 5.30
CA CYS A 54 7.65 8.55 5.90
C CYS A 54 6.60 9.03 4.89
N PHE A 55 6.92 9.98 4.00
CA PHE A 55 5.96 10.40 2.96
C PHE A 55 5.63 9.24 2.02
N LEU A 56 6.64 8.48 1.57
CA LEU A 56 6.44 7.32 0.71
C LEU A 56 5.57 6.25 1.38
N PHE A 57 5.82 5.99 2.66
CA PHE A 57 5.03 5.04 3.45
C PHE A 57 3.56 5.47 3.53
N LEU A 58 3.29 6.73 3.88
CA LEU A 58 1.92 7.24 3.99
C LEU A 58 1.18 7.19 2.65
N LEU A 59 1.86 7.55 1.56
CA LEU A 59 1.29 7.50 0.22
C LEU A 59 1.01 6.05 -0.23
N ALA A 60 1.91 5.13 0.08
CA ALA A 60 1.70 3.71 -0.18
C ALA A 60 0.51 3.14 0.61
N TYR A 61 0.41 3.54 1.88
CA TYR A 61 -0.65 3.07 2.74
C TYR A 61 -2.02 3.62 2.31
N SER A 62 -2.10 4.91 2.00
CA SER A 62 -3.34 5.53 1.53
C SER A 62 -3.78 4.97 0.17
N SER A 63 -2.85 4.77 -0.76
CA SER A 63 -3.19 4.22 -2.08
C SER A 63 -3.68 2.77 -1.99
N MET A 64 -3.05 1.92 -1.17
CA MET A 64 -3.54 0.56 -0.89
C MET A 64 -4.98 0.58 -0.36
N TRP A 65 -5.26 1.42 0.63
CA TRP A 65 -6.60 1.51 1.22
C TRP A 65 -7.68 1.92 0.22
N VAL A 66 -7.35 2.79 -0.74
CA VAL A 66 -8.30 3.12 -1.83
C VAL A 66 -8.71 1.84 -2.57
N PHE A 67 -7.77 1.00 -3.00
CA PHE A 67 -8.12 -0.25 -3.68
C PHE A 67 -8.95 -1.18 -2.79
N TYR A 68 -8.67 -1.23 -1.49
CA TYR A 68 -9.43 -2.08 -0.58
C TYR A 68 -10.86 -1.57 -0.41
N ILE A 69 -11.05 -0.26 -0.24
CA ILE A 69 -12.38 0.35 -0.23
C ILE A 69 -13.13 0.05 -1.55
N PHE A 70 -12.47 0.20 -2.70
CA PHE A 70 -13.08 -0.12 -3.99
C PHE A 70 -13.48 -1.59 -4.09
N GLY A 71 -12.62 -2.51 -3.66
CA GLY A 71 -12.90 -3.93 -3.66
C GLY A 71 -14.04 -4.31 -2.71
N ASP A 72 -14.11 -3.73 -1.52
CA ASP A 72 -15.12 -4.09 -0.52
C ASP A 72 -16.50 -3.46 -0.79
N TYR A 73 -16.53 -2.27 -1.38
CA TYR A 73 -17.77 -1.48 -1.46
C TYR A 73 -18.33 -1.30 -2.87
N TYR A 74 -17.46 -1.27 -3.88
CA TYR A 74 -17.87 -0.88 -5.24
C TYR A 74 -17.83 -2.03 -6.24
N MET A 75 -17.20 -3.15 -5.90
CA MET A 75 -17.10 -4.31 -6.78
C MET A 75 -18.22 -5.32 -6.51
N GLU A 76 -19.04 -5.61 -7.51
CA GLU A 76 -20.20 -6.47 -7.37
C GLU A 76 -19.82 -7.97 -7.35
N THR A 77 -18.94 -8.39 -8.25
CA THR A 77 -18.60 -9.81 -8.45
C THR A 77 -17.36 -10.23 -7.63
N GLN A 78 -17.34 -11.45 -7.13
CA GLN A 78 -16.19 -11.97 -6.37
C GLN A 78 -14.88 -11.91 -7.17
N PHE A 79 -14.94 -12.18 -8.48
CA PHE A 79 -13.78 -12.07 -9.36
C PHE A 79 -13.26 -10.63 -9.46
N SER A 80 -14.13 -9.64 -9.68
CA SER A 80 -13.71 -8.23 -9.74
C SER A 80 -13.10 -7.75 -8.43
N ARG A 81 -13.64 -8.18 -7.27
CA ARG A 81 -13.06 -7.90 -5.94
C ARG A 81 -11.65 -8.45 -5.82
N LEU A 82 -11.48 -9.73 -6.18
CA LEU A 82 -10.18 -10.40 -6.14
C LEU A 82 -9.15 -9.65 -6.99
N VAL A 83 -9.52 -9.24 -8.21
CA VAL A 83 -8.65 -8.45 -9.09
C VAL A 83 -8.26 -7.12 -8.43
N VAL A 84 -9.24 -6.36 -7.91
CA VAL A 84 -9.00 -5.04 -7.30
C VAL A 84 -8.11 -5.14 -6.05
N PHE A 85 -8.35 -6.12 -5.16
CA PHE A 85 -7.51 -6.32 -3.98
C PHE A 85 -6.08 -6.69 -4.34
N ASN A 86 -5.90 -7.58 -5.32
CA ASN A 86 -4.56 -7.96 -5.75
C ASN A 86 -3.80 -6.80 -6.41
N ILE A 87 -4.48 -5.93 -7.17
CA ILE A 87 -3.87 -4.70 -7.68
C ILE A 87 -3.40 -3.82 -6.51
N GLY A 88 -4.24 -3.60 -5.50
CA GLY A 88 -3.89 -2.85 -4.29
C GLY A 88 -2.70 -3.47 -3.55
N TYR A 89 -2.66 -4.80 -3.43
CA TYR A 89 -1.58 -5.54 -2.81
C TYR A 89 -0.26 -5.43 -3.59
N ILE A 90 -0.30 -5.59 -4.91
CA ILE A 90 0.87 -5.45 -5.79
C ILE A 90 1.40 -4.03 -5.73
N LEU A 91 0.52 -3.01 -5.76
CA LEU A 91 0.92 -1.62 -5.61
C LEU A 91 1.63 -1.39 -4.28
N ARG A 92 1.10 -1.94 -3.17
CA ARG A 92 1.74 -1.87 -1.86
C ARG A 92 3.13 -2.52 -1.86
N MET A 93 3.27 -3.68 -2.50
CA MET A 93 4.55 -4.38 -2.60
C MET A 93 5.57 -3.57 -3.41
N ILE A 94 5.18 -3.00 -4.56
CA ILE A 94 6.05 -2.13 -5.37
C ILE A 94 6.52 -0.91 -4.57
N LEU A 95 5.60 -0.21 -3.90
CA LEU A 95 5.93 0.95 -3.08
C LEU A 95 6.77 0.56 -1.85
N GLY A 96 6.53 -0.63 -1.28
CA GLY A 96 7.34 -1.21 -0.22
C GLY A 96 8.78 -1.49 -0.66
N VAL A 97 8.99 -2.01 -1.88
CA VAL A 97 10.32 -2.17 -2.47
C VAL A 97 11.02 -0.82 -2.60
N ILE A 98 10.33 0.20 -3.12
CA ILE A 98 10.89 1.56 -3.25
C ILE A 98 11.29 2.12 -1.89
N PHE A 99 10.41 1.98 -0.89
CA PHE A 99 10.67 2.41 0.48
C PHE A 99 11.89 1.72 1.11
N ILE A 100 11.96 0.39 1.03
CA ILE A 100 13.09 -0.39 1.57
C ILE A 100 14.38 -0.03 0.84
N HIS A 101 14.32 0.13 -0.48
CA HIS A 101 15.48 0.51 -1.29
C HIS A 101 16.04 1.87 -0.91
N GLU A 102 15.14 2.86 -0.75
CA GLU A 102 15.53 4.16 -0.25
C GLU A 102 16.14 4.03 1.15
N ILE A 103 15.57 3.24 2.08
CA ILE A 103 16.16 3.06 3.43
C ILE A 103 17.55 2.43 3.40
N GLU A 104 17.73 1.33 2.67
CA GLU A 104 19.01 0.63 2.61
C GLU A 104 20.11 1.44 1.92
N LYS A 105 19.75 2.42 1.08
CA LYS A 105 20.72 3.34 0.47
C LYS A 105 21.44 4.21 1.51
N PHE A 106 20.76 4.57 2.59
CA PHE A 106 21.31 5.46 3.63
C PHE A 106 21.77 4.73 4.88
N HIS A 107 21.25 3.53 5.14
CA HIS A 107 21.64 2.72 6.29
C HIS A 107 21.98 1.29 5.88
N VAL A 108 23.27 0.94 5.93
CA VAL A 108 23.74 -0.43 5.63
C VAL A 108 23.66 -1.24 6.92
N LEU A 109 22.51 -1.88 7.18
CA LEU A 109 22.30 -2.69 8.39
C LEU A 109 23.14 -3.99 8.39
N ILE A 110 23.17 -4.73 7.27
CA ILE A 110 23.80 -6.07 7.21
C ILE A 110 24.58 -6.27 5.89
N ARG A 111 23.96 -6.00 4.74
CA ARG A 111 24.59 -6.06 3.41
C ARG A 111 23.83 -5.12 2.48
N LYS A 112 24.55 -4.38 1.64
CA LYS A 112 23.95 -3.35 0.78
C LYS A 112 22.85 -3.94 -0.10
N TYR A 113 21.63 -3.40 0.02
CA TYR A 113 20.43 -3.80 -0.73
C TYR A 113 19.95 -5.25 -0.54
N LEU A 114 20.27 -5.89 0.58
CA LEU A 114 19.83 -7.27 0.83
C LEU A 114 18.31 -7.35 0.97
N PHE A 115 17.72 -6.50 1.80
CA PHE A 115 16.28 -6.52 2.06
C PHE A 115 15.49 -6.11 0.82
N SER A 116 15.98 -5.13 0.06
CA SER A 116 15.40 -4.71 -1.21
C SER A 116 15.32 -5.87 -2.20
N LYS A 117 16.39 -6.67 -2.31
CA LYS A 117 16.41 -7.84 -3.21
C LYS A 117 15.44 -8.92 -2.75
N ILE A 118 15.40 -9.22 -1.45
CA ILE A 118 14.45 -10.19 -0.89
C ILE A 118 13.01 -9.74 -1.18
N PHE A 119 12.70 -8.47 -0.88
CA PHE A 119 11.35 -7.91 -1.09
C PHE A 119 10.98 -7.84 -2.57
N LEU A 120 11.94 -7.57 -3.46
CA LEU A 120 11.74 -7.61 -4.91
C LEU A 120 11.38 -9.02 -5.38
N VAL A 121 12.09 -10.05 -4.92
CA VAL A 121 11.77 -11.45 -5.25
C VAL A 121 10.36 -11.81 -4.80
N PHE A 122 9.98 -11.43 -3.58
CA PHE A 122 8.59 -11.62 -3.10
C PHE A 122 7.58 -10.88 -3.96
N THR A 123 7.88 -9.65 -4.38
CA THR A 123 6.99 -8.85 -5.24
C THR A 123 6.79 -9.52 -6.59
N VAL A 124 7.86 -9.98 -7.23
CA VAL A 124 7.79 -10.71 -8.52
C VAL A 124 6.99 -12.00 -8.36
N PHE A 125 7.25 -12.77 -7.29
CA PHE A 125 6.51 -13.98 -7.00
C PHE A 125 5.01 -13.72 -6.79
N SER A 126 4.64 -12.67 -6.06
CA SER A 126 3.23 -12.27 -5.89
C SER A 126 2.57 -11.88 -7.20
N VAL A 127 3.28 -11.18 -8.10
CA VAL A 127 2.76 -10.83 -9.43
C VAL A 127 2.53 -12.09 -10.27
N ILE A 128 3.46 -13.04 -10.27
CA ILE A 128 3.30 -14.32 -10.98
C ILE A 128 2.09 -15.08 -10.44
N LEU A 129 1.98 -15.23 -9.11
CA LEU A 129 0.84 -15.90 -8.48
C LEU A 129 -0.49 -15.25 -8.87
N PHE A 130 -0.54 -13.93 -8.93
CA PHE A 130 -1.74 -13.21 -9.33
C PHE A 130 -2.11 -13.51 -10.79
N LEU A 131 -1.15 -13.48 -11.71
CA LEU A 131 -1.39 -13.81 -13.12
C LEU A 131 -1.92 -15.24 -13.27
N THR A 132 -1.32 -16.22 -12.57
CA THR A 132 -1.79 -17.61 -12.61
C THR A 132 -3.15 -17.83 -11.94
N ALA A 133 -3.60 -16.91 -11.09
CA ALA A 133 -4.89 -17.00 -10.42
C ALA A 133 -6.05 -16.36 -11.22
N ILE A 134 -5.72 -15.58 -12.26
CA ILE A 134 -6.69 -14.94 -13.15
C ILE A 134 -6.90 -15.76 -14.45
N GLU A 135 -5.90 -16.54 -14.86
CA GLU A 135 -6.03 -17.56 -15.91
C GLU A 135 -7.02 -18.66 -15.51
#